data_AF-A0A3D3SB82-F1
#
_entry.id   AF-A0A3D3SB82-F1
#
_cell.length_a   1.000
_cell.length_b   1.000
_cell.length_c   1.000
_cell.angle_alpha   90.00
_cell.angle_beta   90.00
_cell.angle_gamma   90.00
#
_symmetry.space_group_name_H-M   'P 1'
#
loop_
_entity.id
_entity.type
_entity.pdbx_description
1 polymer ?
#
loop_
_entity_poly.entity_id
_entity_poly.type
_entity_poly.pdbx_seq_one_letter_code
_entity_poly.pdbx_strand_id
1 'polypeptide(L)'
;MDTHAFLWSVTQSKALPEKVLSELKNPHNEVFISAVSFWEIAIKTRIKKLDLGGLPMEDLISLAEKMDFQLIDLTPEEASTYVNLAENTHNDPFDRMLIWQCIRRNMTIVSKDGEFEKFKDFGLKILWSNELTNGFRPGFNFWTGDQDWQDRQEQPLP
;
A
#
# COMPACT_ATOMS: atom_id res chain seq x y z
N MET A 1 -2.24 -2.38 3.71
CA MET A 1 -1.48 -1.18 3.30
C MET A 1 -1.84 -0.87 1.86
N ASP A 2 -1.71 0.38 1.45
CA ASP A 2 -1.77 0.76 0.03
C ASP A 2 -0.54 0.25 -0.74
N THR A 3 -0.69 0.02 -2.04
CA THR A 3 0.30 -0.52 -2.97
C THR A 3 1.62 0.24 -2.94
N HIS A 4 1.57 1.57 -2.95
CA HIS A 4 2.80 2.38 -2.88
C HIS A 4 3.51 2.25 -1.53
N ALA A 5 2.75 2.20 -0.43
CA ALA A 5 3.33 2.03 0.91
C ALA A 5 4.00 0.65 1.05
N PHE A 6 3.42 -0.39 0.46
CA PHE A 6 4.01 -1.72 0.42
C PHE A 6 5.33 -1.74 -0.36
N LEU A 7 5.35 -1.24 -1.60
CA LEU A 7 6.57 -1.20 -2.42
C LEU A 7 7.69 -0.38 -1.78
N TRP A 8 7.36 0.72 -1.09
CA TRP A 8 8.35 1.49 -0.32
C TRP A 8 8.90 0.74 0.89
N SER A 9 8.07 -0.07 1.54
CA SER A 9 8.50 -0.93 2.64
C SER A 9 9.50 -1.98 2.16
N VAL A 10 9.20 -2.62 1.02
CA VAL A 10 10.03 -3.69 0.42
C VAL A 10 11.35 -3.15 -0.12
N THR A 11 11.33 -1.99 -0.79
CA THR A 11 12.53 -1.44 -1.46
C THR A 11 13.44 -0.64 -0.54
N GLN A 12 13.05 -0.42 0.72
CA GLN A 12 13.77 0.43 1.69
C GLN A 12 14.15 1.82 1.15
N SER A 13 13.43 2.31 0.12
CA SER A 13 13.89 3.40 -0.74
C SER A 13 13.72 4.82 -0.15
N LYS A 14 13.48 4.92 1.17
CA LYS A 14 13.11 6.13 1.96
C LYS A 14 11.81 6.81 1.48
N ALA A 15 10.75 6.75 2.30
CA ALA A 15 9.74 7.82 2.51
C ALA A 15 8.52 7.38 3.37
N LEU A 16 8.62 6.38 4.24
CA LEU A 16 7.57 6.19 5.26
C LEU A 16 7.81 7.18 6.41
N PRO A 17 6.82 7.98 6.81
CA PRO A 17 6.92 8.83 7.99
C PRO A 17 7.28 7.99 9.22
N GLU A 18 8.01 8.58 10.16
CA GLU A 18 8.43 7.89 11.39
C GLU A 18 7.25 7.29 12.14
N LYS A 19 6.10 7.99 12.17
CA LYS A 19 4.84 7.48 12.72
C LYS A 19 4.34 6.21 12.02
N VAL A 20 4.44 6.14 10.69
CA VAL A 20 4.03 4.92 9.96
C VAL A 20 4.99 3.78 10.29
N LEU A 21 6.29 4.05 10.29
CA LEU A 21 7.30 3.06 10.66
C LEU A 21 7.12 2.54 12.09
N SER A 22 6.79 3.41 13.06
CA SER A 22 6.57 3.00 14.44
C SER A 22 5.35 2.09 14.58
N GLU A 23 4.28 2.37 13.84
CA GLU A 23 3.07 1.52 13.86
C GLU A 23 3.28 0.19 13.13
N LEU A 24 4.06 0.18 12.03
CA LEU A 24 4.42 -1.06 11.33
C LEU A 24 5.34 -1.97 12.16
N LYS A 25 6.17 -1.39 13.05
CA LYS A 25 7.06 -2.12 13.96
C LYS A 25 6.43 -2.46 15.30
N ASN A 26 5.22 -1.98 15.56
CA ASN A 26 4.54 -2.23 16.82
C ASN A 26 4.04 -3.68 16.86
N PRO A 27 4.52 -4.53 17.78
CA PRO A 27 4.14 -5.94 17.83
C PRO A 27 2.66 -6.16 18.21
N HIS A 28 1.95 -5.11 18.65
CA HIS A 28 0.51 -5.16 18.91
C HIS A 28 -0.35 -4.87 17.67
N ASN A 29 0.28 -4.51 16.54
CA ASN A 29 -0.41 -4.25 15.29
C ASN A 29 -0.16 -5.39 14.31
N GLU A 30 -1.23 -5.90 13.71
CA GLU A 30 -1.14 -6.78 12.56
C GLU A 30 -1.14 -5.94 11.28
N VAL A 31 -0.16 -6.19 10.40
CA VAL A 31 -0.06 -5.48 9.13
C VAL A 31 -0.57 -6.38 8.03
N PHE A 32 -1.52 -5.88 7.24
CA PHE A 32 -2.16 -6.65 6.18
C PHE A 32 -1.86 -6.09 4.79
N ILE A 33 -1.67 -6.97 3.79
CA ILE A 33 -1.62 -6.63 2.37
C ILE A 33 -2.72 -7.38 1.63
N SER A 34 -3.53 -6.65 0.86
CA SER A 34 -4.66 -7.23 0.12
C SER A 34 -4.20 -7.84 -1.20
N ALA A 35 -4.86 -8.94 -1.60
CA ALA A 35 -4.78 -9.49 -2.95
C ALA A 35 -5.08 -8.42 -4.03
N VAL A 36 -5.91 -7.42 -3.72
CA VAL A 36 -6.21 -6.27 -4.60
C VAL A 36 -4.95 -5.47 -4.92
N SER A 37 -4.08 -5.24 -3.94
CA SER A 37 -2.82 -4.50 -4.13
C SER A 37 -1.87 -5.26 -5.05
N PHE A 38 -1.73 -6.59 -4.88
CA PHE A 38 -0.93 -7.40 -5.81
C PHE A 38 -1.50 -7.38 -7.22
N TRP A 39 -2.82 -7.42 -7.36
CA TRP A 39 -3.49 -7.34 -8.65
C TRP A 39 -3.25 -5.99 -9.36
N GLU A 40 -3.31 -4.89 -8.60
CA GLU A 40 -2.98 -3.55 -9.07
C GLU A 40 -1.53 -3.47 -9.56
N ILE A 41 -0.57 -3.95 -8.76
CA ILE A 41 0.86 -4.01 -9.13
C ILE A 41 1.02 -4.79 -10.43
N ALA A 42 0.46 -6.00 -10.51
CA ALA A 42 0.56 -6.85 -11.69
C ALA A 42 0.03 -6.15 -12.95
N ILE A 43 -1.12 -5.48 -12.86
CA ILE A 43 -1.69 -4.73 -13.97
C ILE A 43 -0.80 -3.55 -14.35
N LYS A 44 -0.38 -2.72 -13.38
CA LYS A 44 0.47 -1.55 -13.63
C LYS A 44 1.82 -1.94 -14.24
N THR A 45 2.42 -3.03 -13.78
CA THR A 45 3.65 -3.60 -14.37
C THR A 45 3.41 -4.09 -15.79
N ARG A 46 2.33 -4.86 -16.03
CA ARG A 46 1.98 -5.37 -17.37
C ARG A 46 1.79 -4.24 -18.39
N ILE A 47 1.17 -3.13 -18.00
CA ILE A 47 0.94 -1.98 -18.87
C ILE A 47 2.09 -0.95 -18.84
N LYS A 48 3.23 -1.29 -18.23
CA LYS A 48 4.44 -0.46 -18.13
C LYS A 48 4.21 0.90 -17.46
N LYS A 49 3.21 1.00 -16.59
CA LYS A 49 2.97 2.17 -15.72
C LYS A 49 3.71 2.08 -14.39
N LEU A 50 4.19 0.90 -14.04
CA LEU A 50 5.05 0.64 -12.88
C LEU A 50 6.25 -0.16 -13.35
N ASP A 51 7.44 0.23 -12.89
CA ASP A 51 8.67 -0.52 -13.05
C ASP A 51 9.11 -0.99 -11.66
N LEU A 52 9.38 -2.28 -11.53
CA LEU A 52 9.80 -2.91 -10.29
C LEU A 52 11.33 -2.95 -10.14
N GLY A 53 12.08 -2.47 -11.14
CA GLY A 53 13.53 -2.35 -11.05
C GLY A 53 14.28 -3.64 -10.92
N GLY A 54 13.82 -4.65 -11.67
CA GLY A 54 14.39 -5.99 -11.64
C GLY A 54 13.90 -6.84 -10.48
N LEU A 55 13.08 -6.30 -9.56
CA LEU A 55 12.36 -7.10 -8.56
C LEU A 55 11.30 -7.97 -9.26
N PRO A 56 11.40 -9.30 -9.18
CA PRO A 56 10.39 -10.20 -9.76
C PRO A 56 9.04 -10.05 -9.06
N MET A 57 7.95 -10.14 -9.83
CA MET A 57 6.59 -9.99 -9.30
C MET A 57 6.26 -11.12 -8.31
N GLU A 58 6.73 -12.32 -8.60
CA GLU A 58 6.57 -13.53 -7.80
C GLU A 58 7.22 -13.43 -6.41
N ASP A 59 8.29 -12.61 -6.27
CA ASP A 59 9.00 -12.45 -5.00
C ASP A 59 8.24 -11.56 -4.02
N LEU A 60 7.28 -10.76 -4.48
CA LEU A 60 6.55 -9.81 -3.63
C LEU A 60 5.78 -10.50 -2.49
N ILE A 61 5.24 -11.70 -2.75
CA ILE A 61 4.53 -12.49 -1.74
C ILE A 61 5.49 -12.88 -0.62
N SER A 62 6.62 -13.51 -0.98
CA SER A 62 7.63 -13.94 -0.01
C SER A 62 8.28 -12.76 0.72
N LEU A 63 8.36 -11.57 0.09
CA LEU A 63 8.84 -10.37 0.75
C LEU A 63 7.83 -9.84 1.77
N ALA A 64 6.53 -9.86 1.48
CA ALA A 64 5.50 -9.53 2.45
C ALA A 64 5.56 -10.47 3.66
N GLU A 65 5.68 -11.78 3.44
CA GLU A 65 5.79 -12.78 4.50
C GLU A 65 7.05 -12.57 5.37
N LYS A 66 8.20 -12.27 4.76
CA LYS A 66 9.45 -11.96 5.49
C LYS A 66 9.34 -10.71 6.37
N MET A 67 8.42 -9.81 6.05
CA MET A 67 8.13 -8.60 6.82
C MET A 67 7.02 -8.80 7.86
N ASP A 68 6.57 -10.05 8.06
CA ASP A 68 5.45 -10.42 8.94
C ASP A 68 4.13 -9.75 8.53
N PHE A 69 3.98 -9.46 7.23
CA PHE A 69 2.73 -8.93 6.70
C PHE A 69 1.79 -10.08 6.35
N GLN A 70 0.58 -10.03 6.90
CA GLN A 70 -0.46 -11.00 6.62
C GLN A 70 -1.14 -10.70 5.29
N LEU A 71 -1.28 -11.71 4.44
CA LEU A 71 -1.98 -11.59 3.16
C LEU A 71 -3.48 -11.77 3.38
N ILE A 72 -4.28 -10.90 2.78
CA ILE A 72 -5.74 -11.02 2.84
C ILE A 72 -6.37 -11.19 1.46
N ASP A 73 -7.24 -12.18 1.35
CA ASP A 73 -8.01 -12.44 0.13
C ASP A 73 -9.10 -11.38 -0.07
N LEU A 74 -9.44 -11.13 -1.34
CA LEU A 74 -10.70 -10.48 -1.70
C LEU A 74 -11.79 -11.54 -1.83
N THR A 75 -12.76 -11.54 -0.92
CA THR A 75 -13.84 -12.52 -0.96
C THR A 75 -14.94 -12.11 -1.96
N PRO A 76 -15.72 -13.05 -2.51
CA PRO A 76 -16.88 -12.72 -3.34
C PRO A 76 -17.92 -11.84 -2.62
N GLU A 77 -18.08 -11.98 -1.30
CA GLU A 77 -18.97 -11.14 -0.50
C GLU A 77 -18.46 -9.69 -0.46
N GLU A 78 -17.16 -9.47 -0.24
CA GLU A 78 -16.56 -8.14 -0.27
C GLU A 78 -16.68 -7.50 -1.65
N ALA A 79 -16.38 -8.25 -2.70
CA ALA A 79 -16.45 -7.77 -4.07
C ALA A 79 -17.89 -7.42 -4.50
N SER A 80 -18.89 -8.22 -4.10
CA SER A 80 -20.29 -7.97 -4.48
C SER A 80 -20.93 -6.85 -3.67
N THR A 81 -20.59 -6.72 -2.39
CA THR A 81 -21.13 -5.65 -1.52
C THR A 81 -20.55 -4.27 -1.82
N TYR A 82 -19.52 -4.19 -2.68
CA TYR A 82 -18.92 -2.95 -3.17
C TYR A 82 -19.92 -1.93 -3.73
N VAL A 83 -21.06 -2.39 -4.26
CA VAL A 83 -22.17 -1.53 -4.71
C VAL A 83 -22.66 -0.55 -3.64
N ASN A 84 -22.40 -0.82 -2.35
CA ASN A 84 -22.79 0.01 -1.23
C ASN A 84 -21.79 1.14 -0.90
N LEU A 85 -20.63 1.21 -1.58
CA LEU A 85 -19.67 2.29 -1.40
C LEU A 85 -20.24 3.59 -1.98
N ALA A 86 -20.65 4.51 -1.11
CA ALA A 86 -21.45 5.68 -1.49
C ALA A 86 -20.66 6.87 -2.06
N GLU A 87 -19.34 6.96 -1.81
CA GLU A 87 -18.47 8.00 -2.39
C GLU A 87 -18.27 7.71 -3.90
N ASN A 88 -18.45 8.71 -4.77
CA ASN A 88 -18.46 8.53 -6.23
C ASN A 88 -17.51 9.48 -6.99
N THR A 89 -16.65 10.24 -6.31
CA THR A 89 -15.73 11.20 -6.97
C THR A 89 -14.36 10.60 -7.27
N HIS A 90 -13.90 9.60 -6.49
CA HIS A 90 -12.71 8.82 -6.83
C HIS A 90 -13.06 7.72 -7.82
N ASN A 91 -12.21 7.47 -8.83
CA ASN A 91 -12.53 6.55 -9.94
C ASN A 91 -11.58 5.36 -10.09
N ASP A 92 -10.50 5.27 -9.31
CA ASP A 92 -9.60 4.12 -9.43
C ASP A 92 -10.26 2.86 -8.83
N PRO A 93 -10.53 1.81 -9.62
CA PRO A 93 -11.26 0.64 -9.14
C PRO A 93 -10.48 -0.18 -8.10
N PHE A 94 -9.14 -0.16 -8.11
CA PHE A 94 -8.32 -0.89 -7.15
C PHE A 94 -8.34 -0.18 -5.80
N ASP A 95 -8.12 1.14 -5.79
CA ASP A 95 -8.18 1.95 -4.58
C ASP A 95 -9.56 1.85 -3.94
N ARG A 96 -10.63 1.98 -4.73
CA ARG A 96 -12.00 1.91 -4.23
C ARG A 96 -12.33 0.54 -3.63
N MET A 97 -11.87 -0.55 -4.26
CA MET A 97 -12.05 -1.89 -3.71
C MET A 97 -11.23 -2.09 -2.42
N LEU A 98 -10.00 -1.59 -2.38
CA LEU A 98 -9.15 -1.66 -1.19
C LEU A 98 -9.76 -0.87 -0.02
N ILE A 99 -10.24 0.34 -0.29
CA ILE A 99 -10.98 1.17 0.67
C ILE A 99 -12.22 0.44 1.18
N TRP A 100 -13.01 -0.14 0.27
CA TRP A 100 -14.20 -0.89 0.65
C TRP A 100 -13.87 -2.07 1.56
N GLN A 101 -12.82 -2.83 1.22
CA GLN A 101 -12.35 -3.93 2.05
C GLN A 101 -11.92 -3.45 3.45
N CYS A 102 -11.21 -2.31 3.55
CA CYS A 102 -10.86 -1.71 4.84
C CYS A 102 -12.10 -1.32 5.65
N ILE A 103 -13.09 -0.69 5.05
CA ILE A 103 -14.35 -0.32 5.71
C ILE A 103 -15.07 -1.57 6.22
N ARG A 104 -15.23 -2.59 5.37
CA ARG A 104 -15.92 -3.85 5.70
C ARG A 104 -15.26 -4.63 6.82
N ARG A 105 -13.92 -4.65 6.86
CA ARG A 105 -13.15 -5.34 7.89
C ARG A 105 -12.80 -4.46 9.09
N ASN A 106 -13.29 -3.21 9.14
CA ASN A 106 -12.95 -2.24 10.19
C ASN A 106 -11.42 -2.04 10.38
N MET A 107 -10.68 -2.10 9.27
CA MET A 107 -9.23 -1.96 9.22
C MET A 107 -8.82 -0.51 8.94
N THR A 108 -7.63 -0.14 9.42
CA THR A 108 -7.04 1.17 9.14
C THR A 108 -6.15 1.07 7.91
N ILE A 109 -6.38 1.94 6.92
CA ILE A 109 -5.55 1.99 5.71
C ILE A 109 -4.32 2.86 5.94
N VAL A 110 -3.20 2.41 5.38
CA VAL A 110 -1.93 3.15 5.33
C VAL A 110 -1.73 3.56 3.87
N SER A 111 -2.08 4.80 3.53
CA SER A 111 -1.87 5.42 2.21
C SER A 111 -1.37 6.84 2.40
N LYS A 112 -0.74 7.47 1.42
CA LYS A 112 -0.47 8.92 1.44
C LYS A 112 -1.47 9.71 0.58
N ASP A 113 -2.39 9.02 -0.07
CA ASP A 113 -3.28 9.64 -1.06
C ASP A 113 -4.34 10.49 -0.36
N GLY A 114 -4.35 11.79 -0.70
CA GLY A 114 -5.35 12.72 -0.18
C GLY A 114 -6.76 12.42 -0.64
N GLU A 115 -6.94 11.68 -1.75
CA GLU A 115 -8.25 11.29 -2.25
C GLU A 115 -8.98 10.34 -1.28
N PHE A 116 -8.23 9.60 -0.45
CA PHE A 116 -8.81 8.66 0.51
C PHE A 116 -9.52 9.40 1.65
N GLU A 117 -9.16 10.65 1.93
CA GLU A 117 -9.82 11.50 2.93
C GLU A 117 -11.33 11.64 2.68
N LYS A 118 -11.74 11.62 1.41
CA LYS A 118 -13.15 11.69 1.00
C LYS A 118 -14.00 10.52 1.52
N PHE A 119 -13.35 9.43 1.92
CA PHE A 119 -14.00 8.22 2.41
C PHE A 119 -14.11 8.16 3.95
N LYS A 120 -13.54 9.13 4.69
CA LYS A 120 -13.62 9.16 6.16
C LYS A 120 -15.06 9.23 6.66
N ASP A 121 -15.88 10.08 6.04
CA ASP A 121 -17.30 10.21 6.37
C ASP A 121 -18.11 8.94 6.07
N PHE A 122 -17.54 8.02 5.29
CA PHE A 122 -18.11 6.72 4.95
C PHE A 122 -17.51 5.56 5.77
N GLY A 123 -16.73 5.87 6.81
CA GLY A 123 -16.22 4.90 7.78
C GLY A 123 -14.77 4.46 7.55
N LEU A 124 -14.05 5.04 6.59
CA LEU A 124 -12.63 4.73 6.39
C LEU A 124 -11.77 5.33 7.51
N LYS A 125 -10.88 4.52 8.07
CA LYS A 125 -9.83 4.95 9.02
C LYS A 125 -8.50 5.03 8.29
N ILE A 126 -7.78 6.14 8.43
CA ILE A 126 -6.52 6.40 7.71
C ILE A 126 -5.40 6.72 8.71
N LEU A 127 -4.27 6.02 8.61
CA LEU A 127 -3.11 6.24 9.48
C LEU A 127 -2.15 7.32 8.95
N TRP A 128 -2.03 7.43 7.62
CA TRP A 128 -1.14 8.36 6.95
C TRP A 128 -2.01 9.34 6.15
N SER A 129 -2.18 10.56 6.65
CA SER A 129 -2.93 11.61 5.95
C SER A 129 -2.02 12.80 5.68
N ASN A 130 -2.41 13.67 4.73
CA ASN A 130 -1.68 14.90 4.41
C ASN A 130 -1.52 15.85 5.62
N GLU A 131 -2.31 15.69 6.68
CA GLU A 131 -2.12 16.46 7.92
C GLU A 131 -0.78 16.14 8.61
N LEU A 132 -0.23 14.94 8.39
CA LEU A 132 1.08 14.52 8.89
C LEU A 132 2.25 15.00 8.01
N THR A 133 1.99 15.57 6.82
CA THR A 133 3.01 15.94 5.82
C THR A 133 3.22 17.46 5.69
N ASN A 134 2.68 18.29 6.60
CA ASN A 134 2.85 19.76 6.63
C ASN A 134 4.31 20.28 6.68
N GLY A 135 5.32 19.41 6.57
CA GLY A 135 6.74 19.76 6.39
C GLY A 135 7.40 19.23 5.11
N PHE A 136 6.71 18.50 4.23
CA PHE A 136 7.33 17.85 3.07
C PHE A 136 6.75 18.35 1.75
N ARG A 137 7.53 19.17 1.03
CA ARG A 137 7.13 19.71 -0.28
C ARG A 137 7.21 18.63 -1.36
N PRO A 138 6.18 18.42 -2.19
CA PRO A 138 6.24 17.50 -3.31
C PRO A 138 6.90 18.20 -4.51
N GLY A 139 8.04 17.68 -4.92
CA GLY A 139 8.65 17.97 -6.20
C GLY A 139 9.51 16.79 -6.60
N PHE A 140 9.37 16.37 -7.86
CA PHE A 140 10.23 15.45 -8.61
C PHE A 140 9.79 13.99 -8.78
N ASN A 141 9.33 13.77 -10.02
CA ASN A 141 9.69 12.75 -11.01
C ASN A 141 9.74 11.27 -10.64
N PHE A 142 9.02 10.52 -11.48
CA PHE A 142 8.96 9.06 -11.58
C PHE A 142 10.34 8.41 -11.51
N TRP A 143 10.34 7.29 -10.78
CA TRP A 143 11.44 6.36 -10.55
C TRP A 143 12.20 6.05 -11.86
N THR A 144 13.44 6.51 -11.96
CA THR A 144 14.44 6.03 -12.93
C THR A 144 15.31 5.05 -12.17
N GLY A 145 15.23 3.77 -12.55
CA GLY A 145 15.88 2.69 -11.82
C GLY A 145 17.37 2.92 -11.57
N ASP A 146 17.76 2.71 -10.33
CA ASP A 146 19.16 2.61 -9.94
C ASP A 146 19.47 1.19 -9.43
N GLN A 147 20.65 0.73 -9.84
CA GLN A 147 21.30 -0.59 -9.73
C GLN A 147 21.41 -1.21 -8.32
N ASP A 148 20.77 -0.62 -7.33
CA ASP A 148 21.10 -0.70 -5.91
C ASP A 148 20.44 -1.90 -5.17
N TRP A 149 19.86 -2.84 -5.93
CA TRP A 149 19.11 -3.98 -5.38
C TRP A 149 20.00 -5.21 -5.12
N GLN A 150 21.09 -5.39 -5.87
CA GLN A 150 21.98 -6.56 -5.70
C GLN A 150 22.88 -6.45 -4.46
N ASP A 151 23.27 -5.24 -4.05
CA ASP A 151 24.23 -5.04 -2.95
C ASP A 151 23.62 -5.15 -1.54
N ARG A 152 22.28 -5.25 -1.42
CA ARG A 152 21.58 -5.24 -0.12
C ARG A 152 21.16 -6.61 0.42
N GLN A 153 21.47 -7.71 -0.28
CA GLN A 153 21.12 -9.07 0.19
C GLN A 153 22.03 -9.60 1.32
N GLU A 154 23.10 -8.90 1.70
CA GLU A 154 24.08 -9.39 2.68
C GLU A 154 23.96 -8.78 4.09
N GLN A 155 22.97 -7.93 4.37
CA GLN A 155 22.78 -7.42 5.73
C GLN A 155 21.64 -8.16 6.46
N PRO A 156 21.91 -8.78 7.63
CA PRO A 156 20.85 -9.36 8.43
C PRO A 156 19.89 -8.26 8.89
N LEU A 157 18.60 -8.54 8.75
CA LEU A 157 17.53 -7.70 9.28
C LEU A 157 17.71 -7.58 10.82
N PRO A 158 17.62 -6.37 11.40
CA PRO A 158 17.74 -6.16 12.85
C PRO A 158 16.56 -6.77 13.62
#